data_AF-M7SD27-F1
#
_entry.id   AF-M7SD27-F1
#
_cell.length_a   1.000
_cell.length_b   1.000
_cell.length_c   1.000
_cell.angle_alpha   90.00
_cell.angle_beta   90.00
_cell.angle_gamma   90.00
#
_symmetry.space_group_name_H-M   'P 1'
#
loop_
_entity.id
_entity.type
_entity.pdbx_description
1 polymer ?
#
loop_
_entity_poly.entity_id
_entity_poly.type
_entity_poly.pdbx_seq_one_letter_code
_entity_poly.pdbx_strand_id
1 'polypeptide(L)'
;MVRTRKSCALIGADSPMQKKRYKLHHGARLVLLRRTLRSKPQIAALVHSLKVPAVPADTPLDKYQNLVASVIMACPNFERLVGFHQEYDHSFNRLFNALSTREQLKDMTWVIEASPLQRRQPSSKSSSGSSGMLNQDNRKFLAAPGDLHPDQSAQFLEMHANWSQLTTLTIHCLPGATLTPVSLLGTMMAHLPELEDLHLSSLPPTAFNDSNLLSLPPLRTLSLSDMCGISDAGLAAFARRPSSQSIKSLTLRNIGLDSLPVLGRLFSHLTSLETFALVQANAPLLPDGEMIWLFPYIASASLRKLHWDITSSEASASRSNSILTRSITANGFPSLRVIRAPNDPDGLFQALCKPEERIELASDRDQSEIGQRGATDAHHA
;
A
#
# COMPACT_ATOMS: atom_id res chain seq x y z
N MET A 1 -3.38 -29.49 -20.32
CA MET A 1 -2.06 -28.98 -20.77
C MET A 1 -1.65 -27.85 -19.83
N VAL A 2 -0.77 -28.12 -18.86
CA VAL A 2 -0.36 -27.14 -17.82
C VAL A 2 0.53 -26.08 -18.48
N ARG A 3 -0.01 -24.89 -18.78
CA ARG A 3 0.79 -23.75 -19.26
C ARG A 3 1.74 -23.33 -18.11
N THR A 4 3.01 -23.65 -18.25
CA THR A 4 4.05 -23.30 -17.26
C THR A 4 4.27 -21.79 -17.28
N ARG A 5 3.69 -21.05 -16.32
CA ARG A 5 3.99 -19.62 -16.13
C ARG A 5 5.42 -19.46 -15.65
N LYS A 6 6.19 -18.54 -16.27
CA LYS A 6 7.58 -18.27 -15.90
C LYS A 6 7.72 -16.87 -15.31
N SER A 7 8.45 -16.79 -14.19
CA SER A 7 8.99 -15.55 -13.65
C SER A 7 10.41 -15.35 -14.15
N CYS A 8 10.71 -14.16 -14.66
CA CYS A 8 12.06 -13.79 -15.08
C CYS A 8 12.66 -12.83 -14.05
N ALA A 9 13.76 -13.24 -13.43
CA ALA A 9 14.48 -12.41 -12.47
C ALA A 9 15.91 -12.15 -12.97
N LEU A 10 16.25 -10.87 -13.09
CA LEU A 10 17.62 -10.43 -13.33
C LEU A 10 18.18 -9.92 -12.00
N ILE A 11 18.89 -10.79 -11.29
CA ILE A 11 19.51 -10.48 -10.00
C ILE A 11 20.98 -10.08 -10.21
N GLY A 12 21.42 -8.99 -9.56
CA GLY A 12 22.81 -8.52 -9.59
C GLY A 12 23.17 -7.62 -10.78
N ALA A 13 24.36 -7.01 -10.72
CA ALA A 13 24.86 -6.10 -11.75
C ALA A 13 25.22 -6.83 -13.06
N ASP A 14 25.35 -6.06 -14.15
CA ASP A 14 25.87 -6.58 -15.41
C ASP A 14 27.36 -6.95 -15.29
N SER A 15 27.75 -8.11 -15.84
CA SER A 15 29.16 -8.52 -15.88
C SER A 15 30.00 -7.58 -16.77
N PRO A 16 31.20 -7.15 -16.34
CA PRO A 16 32.07 -6.29 -17.14
C PRO A 16 32.48 -6.95 -18.46
N MET A 17 32.62 -8.28 -18.49
CA MET A 17 32.89 -9.03 -19.72
C MET A 17 31.73 -8.94 -20.73
N GLN A 18 30.48 -8.94 -20.25
CA GLN A 18 29.30 -8.80 -21.10
C GLN A 18 29.20 -7.39 -21.68
N LYS A 19 29.48 -6.36 -20.88
CA LYS A 19 29.52 -4.97 -21.34
C LYS A 19 30.54 -4.78 -22.48
N LYS A 20 31.75 -5.32 -22.30
CA LYS A 20 32.83 -5.27 -23.31
C LYS A 20 32.47 -6.06 -24.58
N ARG A 21 31.95 -7.28 -24.43
CA ARG A 21 31.60 -8.16 -25.57
C ARG A 21 30.50 -7.58 -26.45
N TYR A 22 29.47 -6.99 -25.84
CA TYR A 22 28.32 -6.48 -26.57
C TYR A 22 28.40 -4.98 -26.89
N LYS A 23 29.51 -4.32 -26.52
CA LYS A 23 29.69 -2.86 -26.64
C LYS A 23 28.53 -2.08 -26.02
N LEU A 24 28.05 -2.54 -24.85
CA LEU A 24 26.93 -1.95 -24.13
C LEU A 24 27.44 -1.25 -22.87
N HIS A 25 27.05 0.01 -22.68
CA HIS A 25 27.42 0.80 -21.51
C HIS A 25 26.60 0.38 -20.26
N HIS A 26 25.33 0.00 -20.43
CA HIS A 26 24.43 -0.39 -19.35
C HIS A 26 23.35 -1.38 -19.81
N GLY A 27 22.74 -2.08 -18.87
CA GLY A 27 21.58 -2.94 -19.10
C GLY A 27 21.84 -4.11 -20.06
N ALA A 28 23.07 -4.61 -20.12
CA ALA A 28 23.48 -5.64 -21.08
C ALA A 28 22.58 -6.87 -20.99
N ARG A 29 22.24 -7.30 -19.76
CA ARG A 29 21.33 -8.43 -19.54
C ARG A 29 19.90 -8.14 -19.99
N LEU A 30 19.39 -6.93 -19.79
CA LEU A 30 18.07 -6.52 -20.28
C LEU A 30 18.02 -6.46 -21.81
N VAL A 31 19.08 -5.96 -22.45
CA VAL A 31 19.20 -5.94 -23.91
C VAL A 31 19.23 -7.37 -24.48
N LEU A 32 20.00 -8.27 -23.88
CA LEU A 32 20.06 -9.67 -24.29
C LEU A 32 18.73 -10.41 -24.04
N LEU A 33 18.09 -10.16 -22.91
CA LEU A 33 16.77 -10.70 -22.61
C LEU A 33 15.76 -10.24 -23.66
N ARG A 34 15.70 -8.93 -23.94
CA ARG A 34 14.84 -8.37 -24.98
C ARG A 34 15.08 -9.01 -26.35
N ARG A 35 16.34 -9.15 -26.76
CA ARG A 35 16.70 -9.81 -28.03
C ARG A 35 16.20 -11.24 -28.07
N THR A 36 16.38 -11.98 -26.97
CA THR A 36 15.93 -13.37 -26.84
C THR A 36 14.41 -13.46 -26.94
N LEU A 37 13.67 -12.63 -26.18
CA LEU A 37 12.21 -12.62 -26.17
C LEU A 37 11.64 -12.27 -27.55
N ARG A 38 12.20 -11.27 -28.23
CA ARG A 38 11.80 -10.91 -29.60
C ARG A 38 12.11 -12.01 -30.62
N SER A 39 13.24 -12.70 -30.47
CA SER A 39 13.62 -13.80 -31.38
C SER A 39 12.81 -15.08 -31.15
N LYS A 40 12.25 -15.27 -29.95
CA LYS A 40 11.54 -16.49 -29.54
C LYS A 40 10.18 -16.13 -28.91
N PRO A 41 9.16 -15.81 -29.73
CA PRO A 41 7.84 -15.40 -29.24
C PRO A 41 7.18 -16.41 -28.29
N GLN A 42 7.42 -17.70 -28.50
CA GLN A 42 6.93 -18.76 -27.63
C GLN A 42 7.48 -18.63 -26.20
N ILE A 43 8.75 -18.25 -26.03
CA ILE A 43 9.34 -18.01 -24.71
C ILE A 43 8.76 -16.73 -24.12
N ALA A 44 8.60 -15.69 -24.95
CA ALA A 44 8.05 -14.43 -24.48
C ALA A 44 6.63 -14.55 -23.94
N ALA A 45 5.79 -15.39 -24.55
CA ALA A 45 4.44 -15.70 -24.06
C ALA A 45 4.43 -16.43 -22.70
N LEU A 46 5.54 -17.04 -22.28
CA LEU A 46 5.65 -17.68 -20.97
C LEU A 46 6.07 -16.70 -19.86
N VAL A 47 6.56 -15.50 -20.19
CA VAL A 47 7.04 -14.52 -19.21
C VAL A 47 5.85 -13.71 -18.68
N HIS A 48 5.47 -13.97 -17.43
CA HIS A 48 4.35 -13.30 -16.76
C HIS A 48 4.85 -12.25 -15.76
N SER A 49 6.04 -12.41 -15.20
CA SER A 49 6.62 -11.42 -14.29
C SER A 49 8.07 -11.12 -14.59
N LEU A 50 8.47 -9.87 -14.34
CA LEU A 50 9.83 -9.39 -14.53
C LEU A 50 10.33 -8.70 -13.26
N LYS A 51 11.44 -9.17 -12.70
CA LYS A 51 12.24 -8.45 -11.70
C LYS A 51 13.49 -7.91 -12.39
N VAL A 52 13.64 -6.59 -12.40
CA VAL A 52 14.79 -5.92 -13.01
C VAL A 52 15.87 -5.59 -11.97
N PRO A 53 17.15 -5.44 -12.38
CA PRO A 53 18.20 -4.98 -11.48
C PRO A 53 17.95 -3.55 -11.00
N ALA A 54 18.63 -3.17 -9.92
CA ALA A 54 18.71 -1.77 -9.51
C ALA A 54 19.32 -0.91 -10.63
N VAL A 55 18.88 0.35 -10.71
CA VAL A 55 19.39 1.31 -11.70
C VAL A 55 20.89 1.51 -11.47
N PRO A 56 21.76 1.28 -12.46
CA PRO A 56 23.19 1.55 -12.32
C PRO A 56 23.44 3.06 -12.18
N ALA A 57 24.37 3.46 -11.31
CA ALA A 57 24.66 4.88 -11.01
C ALA A 57 24.98 5.72 -12.27
N ASP A 58 25.67 5.13 -13.25
CA ASP A 58 26.10 5.84 -14.48
C ASP A 58 25.02 5.91 -15.56
N THR A 59 23.79 5.44 -15.29
CA THR A 59 22.72 5.34 -16.29
C THR A 59 21.62 6.36 -16.04
N PRO A 60 21.33 7.25 -17.01
CA PRO A 60 20.16 8.12 -16.94
C PRO A 60 18.89 7.30 -16.78
N LEU A 61 18.04 7.69 -15.82
CA LEU A 61 16.84 6.95 -15.44
C LEU A 61 15.93 6.67 -16.65
N ASP A 62 15.67 7.68 -17.48
CA ASP A 62 14.82 7.55 -18.67
C ASP A 62 15.32 6.50 -19.65
N LYS A 63 16.65 6.38 -19.84
CA LYS A 63 17.23 5.37 -20.73
C LYS A 63 17.00 3.97 -20.16
N TYR A 64 17.12 3.82 -18.84
CA TYR A 64 16.85 2.56 -18.17
C TYR A 64 15.37 2.19 -18.21
N GLN A 65 14.47 3.13 -17.90
CA GLN A 65 13.01 2.95 -18.02
C GLN A 65 12.61 2.56 -19.46
N ASN A 66 13.17 3.21 -20.48
CA ASN A 66 12.94 2.88 -21.88
C ASN A 66 13.40 1.45 -22.23
N LEU A 67 14.51 1.00 -21.65
CA LEU A 67 15.00 -0.36 -21.84
C LEU A 67 14.03 -1.37 -21.20
N VAL A 68 13.60 -1.13 -19.95
CA VAL A 68 12.61 -1.96 -19.24
C VAL A 68 11.29 -2.02 -20.01
N ALA A 69 10.75 -0.88 -20.44
CA ALA A 69 9.56 -0.78 -21.27
C ALA A 69 9.67 -1.64 -22.53
N SER A 70 10.82 -1.61 -23.20
CA SER A 70 11.04 -2.41 -24.41
C SER A 70 11.10 -3.92 -24.18
N VAL A 71 11.40 -4.36 -22.94
CA VAL A 71 11.31 -5.78 -22.52
C VAL A 71 9.87 -6.14 -22.23
N ILE A 72 9.14 -5.31 -21.48
CA ILE A 72 7.71 -5.50 -21.18
C ILE A 72 6.90 -5.63 -22.46
N MET A 73 7.14 -4.76 -23.45
CA MET A 73 6.48 -4.81 -24.76
C MET A 73 6.79 -6.08 -25.56
N ALA A 74 7.87 -6.80 -25.25
CA ALA A 74 8.15 -8.09 -25.87
C ALA A 74 7.33 -9.24 -25.25
N CYS A 75 6.74 -9.04 -24.07
CA CYS A 75 5.96 -10.03 -23.32
C CYS A 75 4.45 -9.79 -23.52
N PRO A 76 3.73 -10.63 -24.28
CA PRO A 76 2.31 -10.45 -24.51
C PRO A 76 1.45 -10.76 -23.27
N ASN A 77 1.83 -11.75 -22.46
CA ASN A 77 1.08 -12.18 -21.27
C ASN A 77 1.65 -11.59 -19.97
N PHE A 78 2.14 -10.36 -20.02
CA PHE A 78 2.80 -9.73 -18.89
C PHE A 78 1.80 -9.39 -17.78
N GLU A 79 2.05 -9.86 -16.57
CA GLU A 79 1.18 -9.71 -15.40
C GLU A 79 1.73 -8.74 -14.34
N ARG A 80 3.06 -8.67 -14.13
CA ARG A 80 3.64 -7.89 -13.01
C ARG A 80 5.10 -7.48 -13.21
N LEU A 81 5.41 -6.23 -12.85
CA LEU A 81 6.78 -5.72 -12.67
C LEU A 81 7.16 -5.71 -11.19
N VAL A 82 8.26 -6.35 -10.80
CA VAL A 82 8.63 -6.56 -9.40
C VAL A 82 9.81 -5.68 -8.99
N GLY A 83 9.60 -4.87 -7.95
CA GLY A 83 10.67 -4.15 -7.24
C GLY A 83 11.23 -2.92 -7.96
N PHE A 84 10.64 -2.51 -9.08
CA PHE A 84 11.01 -1.31 -9.82
C PHE A 84 9.83 -0.36 -9.89
N HIS A 85 9.65 0.41 -8.81
CA HIS A 85 8.62 1.43 -8.68
C HIS A 85 9.19 2.76 -9.18
N GLN A 86 8.48 3.43 -10.07
CA GLN A 86 8.90 4.69 -10.67
C GLN A 86 7.86 5.76 -10.38
N GLU A 87 8.33 6.99 -10.29
CA GLU A 87 7.50 8.16 -10.05
C GLU A 87 6.78 8.57 -11.34
N TYR A 88 5.53 9.00 -11.21
CA TYR A 88 4.67 9.47 -12.28
C TYR A 88 4.27 10.92 -12.04
N ASP A 89 4.76 11.81 -12.90
CA ASP A 89 4.59 13.26 -12.82
C ASP A 89 3.49 13.78 -13.76
N HIS A 90 2.58 12.92 -14.21
CA HIS A 90 1.57 13.24 -15.22
C HIS A 90 2.14 13.62 -16.60
N SER A 91 3.38 13.25 -16.88
CA SER A 91 3.98 13.33 -18.21
C SER A 91 4.01 11.96 -18.89
N PHE A 92 4.18 11.98 -20.22
CA PHE A 92 4.30 10.74 -20.97
C PHE A 92 5.59 10.00 -20.63
N ASN A 93 5.46 8.75 -20.17
CA ASN A 93 6.57 7.85 -19.94
C ASN A 93 6.37 6.53 -20.69
N ARG A 94 7.41 6.06 -21.40
CA ARG A 94 7.34 4.81 -22.16
C ARG A 94 7.11 3.59 -21.28
N LEU A 95 7.54 3.61 -20.02
CA LEU A 95 7.32 2.55 -19.06
C LEU A 95 5.83 2.42 -18.73
N PHE A 96 5.19 3.51 -18.30
CA PHE A 96 3.77 3.50 -17.97
C PHE A 96 2.91 3.18 -19.20
N ASN A 97 3.27 3.71 -20.37
CA ASN A 97 2.64 3.33 -21.63
C ASN A 97 2.82 1.84 -21.98
N ALA A 98 4.00 1.26 -21.69
CA ALA A 98 4.20 -0.18 -21.91
C ALA A 98 3.31 -1.02 -20.98
N LEU A 99 3.13 -0.60 -19.73
CA LEU A 99 2.27 -1.25 -18.73
C LEU A 99 0.78 -1.09 -19.06
N SER A 100 0.34 0.10 -19.49
CA SER A 100 -1.07 0.37 -19.85
C SER A 100 -1.56 -0.49 -21.02
N THR A 101 -0.66 -0.88 -21.92
CA THR A 101 -1.00 -1.74 -23.07
C THR A 101 -1.01 -3.24 -22.74
N ARG A 102 -0.74 -3.66 -21.50
CA ARG A 102 -0.76 -5.08 -21.11
C ARG A 102 -2.14 -5.46 -20.57
N GLU A 103 -2.91 -6.22 -21.36
CA GLU A 103 -4.26 -6.66 -20.99
C GLU A 103 -4.29 -7.69 -19.84
N GLN A 104 -3.19 -8.44 -19.65
CA GLN A 104 -3.06 -9.46 -18.61
C GLN A 104 -2.40 -8.91 -17.33
N LEU A 105 -2.24 -7.58 -17.21
CA LEU A 105 -1.63 -6.96 -16.03
C LEU A 105 -2.48 -7.23 -14.80
N LYS A 106 -1.85 -7.76 -13.74
CA LYS A 106 -2.50 -8.12 -12.46
C LYS A 106 -2.10 -7.22 -11.31
N ASP A 107 -0.95 -6.57 -11.40
CA ASP A 107 -0.40 -5.74 -10.33
C ASP A 107 0.18 -4.46 -10.90
N MET A 108 -0.26 -3.34 -10.33
CA MET A 108 0.24 -2.02 -10.64
C MET A 108 0.46 -1.19 -9.37
N THR A 109 1.59 -0.48 -9.34
CA THR A 109 1.91 0.49 -8.29
C THR A 109 2.19 1.85 -8.91
N TRP A 110 1.43 2.84 -8.48
CA TRP A 110 1.59 4.24 -8.83
C TRP A 110 2.23 5.00 -7.67
N VAL A 111 3.36 5.65 -7.94
CA VAL A 111 3.95 6.67 -7.06
C VAL A 111 3.77 8.00 -7.79
N ILE A 112 2.79 8.81 -7.36
CA ILE A 112 2.39 10.04 -8.05
C ILE A 112 3.24 11.20 -7.53
N GLU A 113 3.85 11.97 -8.44
CA GLU A 113 4.55 13.23 -8.18
C GLU A 113 3.65 14.42 -8.57
N ALA A 114 3.93 15.60 -8.03
CA ALA A 114 3.25 16.83 -8.43
C ALA A 114 3.46 17.12 -9.94
N SER A 115 2.35 17.39 -10.64
CA SER A 115 2.40 17.76 -12.06
C SER A 115 3.35 18.96 -12.28
N PRO A 116 4.21 18.94 -13.30
CA PRO A 116 5.05 20.09 -13.66
C PRO A 116 4.25 21.38 -13.83
N LEU A 117 2.99 21.29 -14.28
CA LEU A 117 2.10 22.43 -14.43
C LEU A 117 1.64 22.99 -13.08
N GLN A 118 1.41 22.13 -12.08
CA GLN A 118 1.07 22.53 -10.72
C GLN A 118 2.28 23.12 -9.99
N ARG A 119 3.49 22.58 -10.19
CA ARG A 119 4.74 23.12 -9.65
C ARG A 119 5.01 24.56 -10.10
N ARG A 120 4.54 24.94 -11.28
CA ARG A 120 4.73 26.29 -11.85
C ARG A 120 3.70 27.30 -11.36
N GLN A 121 2.68 26.88 -10.61
CA GLN A 121 1.79 27.80 -9.91
C GLN A 121 2.30 27.95 -8.46
N PRO A 122 3.17 28.94 -8.17
CA PRO A 122 3.45 29.28 -6.78
C PRO A 122 2.12 29.70 -6.18
N SER A 123 1.65 28.97 -5.16
CA SER A 123 0.49 29.25 -4.31
C SER A 123 -0.05 30.68 -4.49
N SER A 124 -0.82 30.89 -5.56
CA SER A 124 -1.27 32.23 -5.88
C SER A 124 -2.41 32.46 -4.92
N LYS A 125 -2.19 33.41 -4.01
CA LYS A 125 -3.17 34.07 -3.16
C LYS A 125 -4.58 33.81 -3.68
N SER A 126 -5.34 33.01 -2.95
CA SER A 126 -6.77 32.85 -3.17
C SER A 126 -7.40 34.24 -3.22
N SER A 127 -7.72 34.71 -4.42
CA SER A 127 -8.53 35.89 -4.66
C SER A 127 -9.98 35.51 -4.41
N SER A 128 -10.34 35.30 -3.15
CA SER A 128 -11.71 35.44 -2.68
C SER A 128 -11.64 36.29 -1.42
N GLY A 129 -12.00 37.56 -1.56
CA GLY A 129 -11.98 38.53 -0.49
C GLY A 129 -12.90 38.08 0.64
N SER A 130 -12.32 37.64 1.75
CA SER A 130 -12.84 37.81 3.11
C SER A 130 -11.93 37.07 4.10
N SER A 131 -11.51 37.82 5.13
CA SER A 131 -11.02 37.36 6.43
C SER A 131 -9.60 36.80 6.53
N GLY A 132 -8.74 37.57 7.20
CA GLY A 132 -7.37 37.19 7.56
C GLY A 132 -6.92 37.83 8.88
N MET A 133 -7.62 37.52 9.97
CA MET A 133 -7.04 37.51 11.32
C MET A 133 -7.39 36.17 11.96
N LEU A 134 -6.66 35.10 11.62
CA LEU A 134 -6.65 33.87 12.41
C LEU A 134 -5.24 33.30 12.53
N ASN A 135 -5.00 32.77 13.72
CA ASN A 135 -3.75 32.53 14.40
C ASN A 135 -2.75 31.61 13.69
N GLN A 136 -1.49 31.80 14.08
CA GLN A 136 -0.26 31.24 13.54
C GLN A 136 -0.08 29.72 13.76
N ASP A 137 -1.05 29.04 14.41
CA ASP A 137 -0.92 27.66 14.91
C ASP A 137 -1.46 26.57 13.97
N ASN A 138 -2.11 26.92 12.85
CA ASN A 138 -2.81 25.93 12.00
C ASN A 138 -2.08 25.58 10.68
N ARG A 139 -0.74 25.63 10.67
CA ARG A 139 0.11 25.42 9.47
C ARG A 139 0.19 23.99 8.94
N LYS A 140 -0.54 23.01 9.49
CA LYS A 140 -0.49 21.60 9.04
C LYS A 140 -1.38 21.28 7.85
N PHE A 141 -2.30 22.16 7.47
CA PHE A 141 -3.05 22.02 6.22
C PHE A 141 -2.28 22.70 5.10
N LEU A 142 -1.35 21.98 4.48
CA LEU A 142 -0.83 22.34 3.16
C LEU A 142 -2.04 22.62 2.26
N ALA A 143 -2.07 23.78 1.61
CA ALA A 143 -3.14 24.14 0.67
C ALA A 143 -3.38 22.96 -0.28
N ALA A 144 -4.63 22.48 -0.34
CA ALA A 144 -4.96 21.31 -1.15
C ALA A 144 -4.51 21.56 -2.59
N PRO A 145 -3.82 20.61 -3.23
CA PRO A 145 -3.40 20.77 -4.62
C PRO A 145 -4.61 21.04 -5.51
N GLY A 146 -4.48 21.98 -6.45
CA GLY A 146 -5.53 22.26 -7.43
C GLY A 146 -5.80 21.06 -8.34
N ASP A 147 -6.91 21.09 -9.07
CA ASP A 147 -7.29 20.01 -10.00
C ASP A 147 -6.21 19.79 -11.07
N LEU A 148 -6.06 18.53 -11.51
CA LEU A 148 -5.24 18.21 -12.67
C LEU A 148 -5.86 18.85 -13.92
N HIS A 149 -5.02 19.17 -14.91
CA HIS A 149 -5.52 19.61 -16.20
C HIS A 149 -6.44 18.52 -16.80
N PRO A 150 -7.54 18.87 -17.50
CA PRO A 150 -8.44 17.88 -18.08
C PRO A 150 -7.74 16.83 -18.94
N ASP A 151 -6.74 17.24 -19.73
CA ASP A 151 -5.94 16.32 -20.55
C ASP A 151 -5.10 15.35 -19.71
N GLN A 152 -4.56 15.78 -18.57
CA GLN A 152 -3.81 14.90 -17.66
C GLN A 152 -4.73 13.89 -16.99
N SER A 153 -5.94 14.32 -16.62
CA SER A 153 -6.98 13.43 -16.08
C SER A 153 -7.42 12.39 -17.11
N ALA A 154 -7.67 12.82 -18.36
CA ALA A 154 -8.09 11.95 -19.45
C ALA A 154 -6.99 10.93 -19.81
N GLN A 155 -5.74 11.38 -19.94
CA GLN A 155 -4.61 10.49 -20.20
C GLN A 155 -4.41 9.48 -19.06
N PHE A 156 -4.57 9.91 -17.81
CA PHE A 156 -4.51 9.00 -16.68
C PHE A 156 -5.59 7.92 -16.75
N LEU A 157 -6.83 8.28 -17.06
CA LEU A 157 -7.92 7.30 -17.25
C LEU A 157 -7.66 6.36 -18.43
N GLU A 158 -7.15 6.88 -19.55
CA GLU A 158 -6.83 6.07 -20.73
C GLU A 158 -5.80 4.97 -20.41
N MET A 159 -4.83 5.25 -19.54
CA MET A 159 -3.85 4.25 -19.11
C MET A 159 -4.46 3.05 -18.37
N HIS A 160 -5.67 3.20 -17.82
CA HIS A 160 -6.37 2.14 -17.06
C HIS A 160 -7.41 1.39 -17.92
N ALA A 161 -7.66 1.83 -19.16
CA ALA A 161 -8.76 1.32 -19.97
C ALA A 161 -8.69 -0.19 -20.27
N ASN A 162 -7.47 -0.75 -20.36
CA ASN A 162 -7.25 -2.16 -20.72
C ASN A 162 -7.00 -3.09 -19.52
N TRP A 163 -7.14 -2.60 -18.29
CA TRP A 163 -6.77 -3.32 -17.06
C TRP A 163 -7.89 -4.19 -16.50
N SER A 164 -8.51 -4.99 -17.37
CA SER A 164 -9.61 -5.89 -17.00
C SER A 164 -9.21 -7.03 -16.05
N GLN A 165 -7.92 -7.40 -16.00
CA GLN A 165 -7.39 -8.49 -15.18
C GLN A 165 -6.64 -7.99 -13.93
N LEU A 166 -6.68 -6.69 -13.64
CA LEU A 166 -5.91 -6.11 -12.54
C LEU A 166 -6.52 -6.47 -11.20
N THR A 167 -5.80 -7.26 -10.40
CA THR A 167 -6.25 -7.71 -9.08
C THR A 167 -5.71 -6.86 -7.95
N THR A 168 -4.54 -6.24 -8.13
CA THR A 168 -3.84 -5.47 -7.09
C THR A 168 -3.46 -4.08 -7.62
N LEU A 169 -3.91 -3.04 -6.92
CA LEU A 169 -3.59 -1.64 -7.22
C LEU A 169 -3.05 -0.94 -5.97
N THR A 170 -1.86 -0.35 -6.10
CA THR A 170 -1.27 0.51 -5.08
C THR A 170 -1.13 1.93 -5.63
N ILE A 171 -1.58 2.93 -4.88
CA ILE A 171 -1.43 4.35 -5.19
C ILE A 171 -0.82 5.06 -3.98
N HIS A 172 0.30 5.73 -4.20
CA HIS A 172 0.98 6.57 -3.23
C HIS A 172 1.18 7.96 -3.82
N CYS A 173 0.70 9.00 -3.14
CA CYS A 173 0.97 10.39 -3.55
C CYS A 173 2.14 10.95 -2.74
N LEU A 174 3.16 11.45 -3.45
CA LEU A 174 4.24 12.23 -2.85
C LEU A 174 3.72 13.60 -2.39
N PRO A 175 4.43 14.30 -1.49
CA PRO A 175 4.04 15.63 -1.05
C PRO A 175 3.79 16.60 -2.22
N GLY A 176 2.59 17.19 -2.28
CA GLY A 176 2.17 18.11 -3.34
C GLY A 176 1.57 17.42 -4.59
N ALA A 177 1.60 16.10 -4.67
CA ALA A 177 0.92 15.33 -5.71
C ALA A 177 -0.59 15.23 -5.45
N THR A 178 -1.37 15.00 -6.51
CA THR A 178 -2.82 14.84 -6.40
C THR A 178 -3.40 13.99 -7.53
N LEU A 179 -4.58 13.42 -7.28
CA LEU A 179 -5.43 12.75 -8.27
C LEU A 179 -6.82 13.39 -8.27
N THR A 180 -6.84 14.72 -8.42
CA THR A 180 -8.05 15.52 -8.51
C THR A 180 -8.43 15.76 -9.97
N PRO A 181 -9.73 15.82 -10.33
CA PRO A 181 -10.89 15.98 -9.45
C PRO A 181 -11.30 14.71 -8.70
N VAL A 182 -12.11 14.86 -7.64
CA VAL A 182 -12.58 13.76 -6.75
C VAL A 182 -13.20 12.56 -7.50
N SER A 183 -13.76 12.80 -8.68
CA SER A 183 -14.38 11.77 -9.52
C SER A 183 -13.35 10.88 -10.24
N LEU A 184 -12.10 11.33 -10.37
CA LEU A 184 -11.07 10.66 -11.17
C LEU A 184 -10.82 9.23 -10.69
N LEU A 185 -10.59 9.04 -9.38
CA LEU A 185 -10.38 7.72 -8.80
C LEU A 185 -11.61 6.82 -8.90
N GLY A 186 -12.82 7.37 -8.71
CA GLY A 186 -14.06 6.61 -8.87
C GLY A 186 -14.25 6.10 -10.30
N THR A 187 -14.03 6.97 -11.29
CA THR A 187 -14.09 6.62 -12.71
C THR A 187 -13.00 5.61 -13.09
N MET A 188 -11.80 5.76 -12.56
CA MET A 188 -10.71 4.80 -12.76
C MET A 188 -11.09 3.41 -12.23
N MET A 189 -11.62 3.32 -11.01
CA MET A 189 -12.03 2.04 -10.40
C MET A 189 -13.12 1.32 -11.19
N ALA A 190 -14.00 2.06 -11.88
CA ALA A 190 -15.01 1.46 -12.75
C ALA A 190 -14.41 0.65 -13.92
N HIS A 191 -13.15 0.90 -14.30
CA HIS A 191 -12.43 0.15 -15.33
C HIS A 191 -11.71 -1.11 -14.80
N LEU A 192 -11.80 -1.39 -13.50
CA LEU A 192 -11.04 -2.45 -12.82
C LEU A 192 -11.99 -3.49 -12.21
N PRO A 193 -12.65 -4.34 -13.02
CA PRO A 193 -13.70 -5.25 -12.55
C PRO A 193 -13.19 -6.38 -11.64
N GLU A 194 -11.94 -6.81 -11.80
CA GLU A 194 -11.32 -7.91 -11.05
C GLU A 194 -10.48 -7.43 -9.85
N LEU A 195 -10.60 -6.16 -9.46
CA LEU A 195 -9.81 -5.57 -8.38
C LEU A 195 -10.17 -6.21 -7.03
N GLU A 196 -9.19 -6.84 -6.38
CA GLU A 196 -9.36 -7.47 -5.07
C GLU A 196 -8.59 -6.74 -3.97
N ASP A 197 -7.39 -6.23 -4.28
CA ASP A 197 -6.48 -5.60 -3.33
C ASP A 197 -6.23 -4.13 -3.69
N LEU A 198 -6.62 -3.22 -2.79
CA LEU A 198 -6.43 -1.78 -2.96
C LEU A 198 -5.61 -1.20 -1.81
N HIS A 199 -4.51 -0.54 -2.17
CA HIS A 199 -3.65 0.17 -1.23
C HIS A 199 -3.57 1.65 -1.63
N LEU A 200 -4.08 2.52 -0.77
CA LEU A 200 -4.08 3.97 -0.97
C LEU A 200 -3.27 4.65 0.13
N SER A 201 -2.43 5.60 -0.26
CA SER A 201 -1.61 6.34 0.70
C SER A 201 -1.36 7.80 0.33
N SER A 202 -1.42 8.66 1.34
CA SER A 202 -1.07 10.09 1.25
C SER A 202 -1.90 10.89 0.24
N LEU A 203 -3.14 10.47 -0.04
CA LEU A 203 -4.04 11.20 -0.94
C LEU A 203 -4.70 12.39 -0.21
N PRO A 204 -4.80 13.56 -0.86
CA PRO A 204 -5.50 14.72 -0.30
C PRO A 204 -7.02 14.47 -0.23
N PRO A 205 -7.76 15.23 0.62
CA PRO A 205 -9.20 15.04 0.82
C PRO A 205 -10.02 15.42 -0.42
N THR A 206 -9.44 16.23 -1.31
CA THR A 206 -10.00 16.58 -2.62
C THR A 206 -9.92 15.42 -3.62
N ALA A 207 -8.97 14.49 -3.45
CA ALA A 207 -8.82 13.32 -4.32
C ALA A 207 -9.57 12.10 -3.81
N PHE A 208 -9.60 11.89 -2.48
CA PHE A 208 -10.27 10.75 -1.87
C PHE A 208 -10.93 11.13 -0.54
N ASN A 209 -12.24 10.98 -0.48
CA ASN A 209 -13.04 11.25 0.72
C ASN A 209 -14.08 10.15 0.99
N ASP A 210 -14.94 10.37 1.99
CA ASP A 210 -16.02 9.46 2.37
C ASP A 210 -16.90 9.01 1.19
N SER A 211 -17.17 9.89 0.21
CA SER A 211 -17.95 9.53 -0.96
C SER A 211 -17.24 8.47 -1.81
N ASN A 212 -15.93 8.64 -2.02
CA ASN A 212 -15.10 7.67 -2.75
C ASN A 212 -14.99 6.34 -1.99
N LEU A 213 -14.84 6.40 -0.66
CA LEU A 213 -14.82 5.22 0.20
C LEU A 213 -16.11 4.41 0.07
N LEU A 214 -17.26 5.07 0.00
CA LEU A 214 -18.56 4.43 -0.16
C LEU A 214 -18.83 3.92 -1.58
N SER A 215 -18.09 4.40 -2.59
CA SER A 215 -18.20 3.96 -3.98
C SER A 215 -17.19 2.87 -4.36
N LEU A 216 -16.39 2.38 -3.41
CA LEU A 216 -15.42 1.32 -3.69
C LEU A 216 -16.11 0.04 -4.17
N PRO A 217 -15.51 -0.67 -5.15
CA PRO A 217 -15.99 -1.98 -5.57
C PRO A 217 -15.82 -3.01 -4.44
N PRO A 218 -16.39 -4.22 -4.58
CA PRO A 218 -16.16 -5.31 -3.64
C PRO A 218 -14.68 -5.72 -3.61
N LEU A 219 -14.01 -5.46 -2.48
CA LEU A 219 -12.59 -5.75 -2.27
C LEU A 219 -12.39 -6.88 -1.27
N ARG A 220 -11.22 -7.53 -1.32
CA ARG A 220 -10.73 -8.47 -0.30
C ARG A 220 -9.75 -7.80 0.65
N THR A 221 -8.88 -6.94 0.13
CA THR A 221 -7.90 -6.20 0.93
C THR A 221 -8.06 -4.71 0.70
N LEU A 222 -8.19 -3.95 1.79
CA LEU A 222 -8.17 -2.50 1.76
C LEU A 222 -7.12 -1.98 2.75
N SER A 223 -6.16 -1.22 2.24
CA SER A 223 -5.17 -0.51 3.05
C SER A 223 -5.25 0.98 2.79
N LEU A 224 -5.48 1.73 3.84
CA LEU A 224 -5.54 3.19 3.82
C LEU A 224 -4.42 3.71 4.72
N SER A 225 -3.59 4.61 4.23
CA SER A 225 -2.46 5.17 4.99
C SER A 225 -2.35 6.68 4.81
N ASP A 226 -2.23 7.42 5.91
CA ASP A 226 -2.01 8.87 5.90
C ASP A 226 -3.07 9.62 5.07
N MET A 227 -4.35 9.29 5.30
CA MET A 227 -5.49 9.85 4.59
C MET A 227 -6.24 10.82 5.51
N CYS A 228 -6.42 12.07 5.10
CA CYS A 228 -7.14 13.08 5.90
C CYS A 228 -8.57 13.36 5.43
N GLY A 229 -8.99 12.78 4.30
CA GLY A 229 -10.35 12.96 3.75
C GLY A 229 -11.40 11.97 4.26
N ILE A 230 -11.01 11.03 5.13
CA ILE A 230 -11.86 9.95 5.62
C ILE A 230 -12.28 10.26 7.04
N SER A 231 -13.58 10.26 7.31
CA SER A 231 -14.13 10.48 8.64
C SER A 231 -14.56 9.19 9.33
N ASP A 232 -14.70 9.26 10.65
CA ASP A 232 -15.32 8.22 11.48
C ASP A 232 -16.73 7.82 11.00
N ALA A 233 -17.52 8.81 10.56
CA ALA A 233 -18.84 8.57 9.99
C ALA A 233 -18.75 7.83 8.64
N GLY A 234 -17.77 8.20 7.80
CA GLY A 234 -17.45 7.52 6.55
C GLY A 234 -17.08 6.06 6.74
N LEU A 235 -16.16 5.76 7.68
CA LEU A 235 -15.76 4.39 8.02
C LEU A 235 -16.93 3.56 8.58
N ALA A 236 -17.75 4.15 9.45
CA ALA A 236 -18.93 3.47 9.97
C ALA A 236 -20.02 3.24 8.91
N ALA A 237 -20.16 4.14 7.93
CA ALA A 237 -21.06 3.95 6.79
C ALA A 237 -20.51 2.88 5.82
N PHE A 238 -19.20 2.88 5.60
CA PHE A 238 -18.50 1.90 4.79
C PHE A 238 -18.68 0.48 5.33
N ALA A 239 -18.56 0.28 6.64
CA ALA A 239 -18.77 -1.02 7.28
C ALA A 239 -20.13 -1.67 6.95
N ARG A 240 -21.16 -0.85 6.75
CA ARG A 240 -22.54 -1.29 6.47
C ARG A 240 -22.81 -1.55 4.99
N ARG A 241 -21.89 -1.19 4.09
CA ARG A 241 -22.10 -1.37 2.65
C ARG A 241 -22.05 -2.86 2.29
N PRO A 242 -22.90 -3.32 1.35
CA PRO A 242 -22.78 -4.68 0.83
C PRO A 242 -21.42 -4.94 0.15
N SER A 243 -20.85 -3.93 -0.50
CA SER A 243 -19.53 -4.04 -1.16
C SER A 243 -18.37 -4.29 -0.19
N SER A 244 -18.50 -3.92 1.09
CA SER A 244 -17.43 -4.15 2.08
C SER A 244 -17.50 -5.52 2.76
N GLN A 245 -18.57 -6.30 2.53
CA GLN A 245 -18.75 -7.62 3.16
C GLN A 245 -17.71 -8.67 2.75
N SER A 246 -17.09 -8.50 1.57
CA SER A 246 -16.05 -9.39 1.07
C SER A 246 -14.66 -9.11 1.66
N ILE A 247 -14.52 -8.04 2.45
CA ILE A 247 -13.22 -7.63 2.99
C ILE A 247 -12.73 -8.64 4.02
N LYS A 248 -11.54 -9.17 3.76
CA LYS A 248 -10.81 -10.08 4.63
C LYS A 248 -9.67 -9.39 5.37
N SER A 249 -9.12 -8.33 4.79
CA SER A 249 -8.00 -7.59 5.37
C SER A 249 -8.25 -6.09 5.30
N LEU A 250 -8.28 -5.43 6.46
CA LEU A 250 -8.42 -3.98 6.57
C LEU A 250 -7.25 -3.41 7.36
N THR A 251 -6.50 -2.50 6.73
CA THR A 251 -5.40 -1.77 7.36
C THR A 251 -5.69 -0.28 7.36
N LEU A 252 -5.73 0.31 8.55
CA LEU A 252 -5.90 1.74 8.77
C LEU A 252 -4.63 2.28 9.43
N ARG A 253 -3.88 3.11 8.69
CA ARG A 253 -2.68 3.76 9.20
C ARG A 253 -2.85 5.27 9.18
N ASN A 254 -2.69 5.90 10.33
CA ASN A 254 -2.72 7.35 10.49
C ASN A 254 -3.91 8.02 9.76
N ILE A 255 -5.10 7.42 9.94
CA ILE A 255 -6.36 7.92 9.37
C ILE A 255 -7.02 8.95 10.30
N GLY A 256 -6.62 8.98 11.58
CA GLY A 256 -7.27 9.81 12.59
C GLY A 256 -8.60 9.21 13.03
N LEU A 257 -8.62 7.90 13.31
CA LEU A 257 -9.82 7.26 13.86
C LEU A 257 -9.95 7.66 15.32
N ASP A 258 -10.92 8.51 15.63
CA ASP A 258 -11.06 9.12 16.96
C ASP A 258 -12.09 8.40 17.83
N SER A 259 -13.06 7.71 17.23
CA SER A 259 -14.20 7.12 17.94
C SER A 259 -14.14 5.60 18.04
N LEU A 260 -14.08 5.08 19.27
CA LEU A 260 -14.14 3.64 19.57
C LEU A 260 -15.42 2.94 19.07
N PRO A 261 -16.63 3.52 19.14
CA PRO A 261 -17.83 2.97 18.52
C PRO A 261 -17.71 2.65 17.01
N VAL A 262 -16.82 3.33 16.28
CA VAL A 262 -16.59 3.05 14.85
C VAL A 262 -15.92 1.69 14.68
N LEU A 263 -14.94 1.35 15.53
CA LEU A 263 -14.35 0.01 15.55
C LEU A 263 -15.39 -1.06 15.86
N GLY A 264 -16.29 -0.79 16.82
CA GLY A 264 -17.41 -1.69 17.11
C GLY A 264 -18.29 -1.94 15.89
N ARG A 265 -18.59 -0.90 15.10
CA ARG A 265 -19.33 -1.01 13.85
C ARG A 265 -18.56 -1.76 12.75
N LEU A 266 -17.26 -1.51 12.62
CA LEU A 266 -16.42 -2.23 11.66
C LEU A 266 -16.40 -3.73 11.97
N PHE A 267 -16.14 -4.10 13.22
CA PHE A 267 -16.04 -5.49 13.63
C PHE A 267 -17.37 -6.25 13.62
N SER A 268 -18.49 -5.57 13.87
CA SER A 268 -19.81 -6.19 13.83
C SER A 268 -20.35 -6.41 12.41
N HIS A 269 -20.03 -5.50 11.46
CA HIS A 269 -20.56 -5.59 10.11
C HIS A 269 -19.61 -6.26 9.10
N LEU A 270 -18.29 -6.19 9.29
CA LEU A 270 -17.33 -6.85 8.40
C LEU A 270 -17.17 -8.32 8.77
N THR A 271 -18.19 -9.11 8.45
CA THR A 271 -18.33 -10.51 8.89
C THR A 271 -17.23 -11.43 8.34
N SER A 272 -16.60 -11.08 7.22
CA SER A 272 -15.49 -11.84 6.61
C SER A 272 -14.10 -11.39 7.05
N LEU A 273 -13.99 -10.40 7.95
CA LEU A 273 -12.71 -9.77 8.31
C LEU A 273 -11.81 -10.74 9.09
N GLU A 274 -10.72 -11.18 8.48
CA GLU A 274 -9.74 -12.08 9.10
C GLU A 274 -8.54 -11.32 9.69
N THR A 275 -8.14 -10.21 9.08
CA THR A 275 -7.00 -9.39 9.50
C THR A 275 -7.39 -7.93 9.64
N PHE A 276 -7.08 -7.35 10.80
CA PHE A 276 -7.26 -5.93 11.06
C PHE A 276 -5.96 -5.33 11.59
N ALA A 277 -5.60 -4.16 11.07
CA ALA A 277 -4.47 -3.39 11.55
C ALA A 277 -4.87 -1.93 11.77
N LEU A 278 -4.65 -1.43 12.99
CA LEU A 278 -4.74 -0.01 13.33
C LEU A 278 -3.36 0.47 13.77
N VAL A 279 -2.82 1.46 13.07
CA VAL A 279 -1.53 2.09 13.39
C VAL A 279 -1.70 3.60 13.37
N GLN A 280 -1.72 4.27 14.52
CA GLN A 280 -1.89 5.74 14.56
C GLN A 280 -1.35 6.33 15.86
N ALA A 281 -1.18 7.65 15.90
CA ALA A 281 -0.64 8.32 17.09
C ALA A 281 -1.61 8.26 18.27
N ASN A 282 -2.87 8.67 18.07
CA ASN A 282 -3.82 8.81 19.17
C ASN A 282 -4.72 7.58 19.31
N ALA A 283 -4.99 7.16 20.54
CA ALA A 283 -5.96 6.11 20.83
C ALA A 283 -7.40 6.56 20.49
N PRO A 284 -8.22 5.69 19.86
CA PRO A 284 -9.66 5.95 19.73
C PRO A 284 -10.33 6.07 21.10
N LEU A 285 -11.17 7.07 21.29
CA LEU A 285 -11.83 7.37 22.55
C LEU A 285 -13.30 6.97 22.51
N LEU A 286 -13.83 6.69 23.70
CA LEU A 286 -15.28 6.60 23.90
C LEU A 286 -15.84 8.03 23.93
N PRO A 287 -16.94 8.33 23.22
CA PRO A 287 -17.56 9.66 23.26
C PRO A 287 -17.90 10.10 24.68
N ASP A 288 -17.85 11.41 24.94
CA ASP A 288 -18.16 11.96 26.25
C ASP A 288 -19.57 11.57 26.71
N GLY A 289 -19.67 11.09 27.95
CA GLY A 289 -20.94 10.64 28.54
C GLY A 289 -21.39 9.23 28.15
N GLU A 290 -20.69 8.55 27.23
CA GLU A 290 -20.92 7.12 27.01
C GLU A 290 -20.28 6.28 28.12
N MET A 291 -21.04 5.29 28.61
CA MET A 291 -20.57 4.33 29.60
C MET A 291 -20.75 2.91 29.06
N ILE A 292 -19.69 2.10 29.20
CA ILE A 292 -19.73 0.68 28.80
C ILE A 292 -20.31 -0.12 29.96
N TRP A 293 -21.56 -0.55 29.80
CA TRP A 293 -22.27 -1.35 30.82
C TRP A 293 -21.96 -2.84 30.71
N LEU A 294 -21.65 -3.34 29.51
CA LEU A 294 -21.50 -4.75 29.22
C LEU A 294 -20.29 -5.01 28.33
N PHE A 295 -19.67 -6.17 28.52
CA PHE A 295 -18.62 -6.71 27.66
C PHE A 295 -19.10 -7.99 26.97
N PRO A 296 -18.61 -8.29 25.75
CA PRO A 296 -17.63 -7.51 24.98
C PRO A 296 -18.24 -6.24 24.34
N TYR A 297 -17.58 -5.09 24.48
CA TYR A 297 -18.05 -3.82 23.87
C TYR A 297 -17.76 -3.78 22.36
N ILE A 298 -16.54 -4.15 21.99
CA ILE A 298 -16.14 -4.46 20.62
C ILE A 298 -15.95 -5.97 20.48
N ALA A 299 -16.43 -6.54 19.38
CA ALA A 299 -16.39 -7.97 19.13
C ALA A 299 -16.35 -8.27 17.63
N SER A 300 -15.61 -9.30 17.23
CA SER A 300 -15.59 -9.85 15.88
C SER A 300 -15.53 -11.37 15.94
N ALA A 301 -16.48 -12.04 15.28
CA ALA A 301 -16.50 -13.49 15.21
C ALA A 301 -15.43 -14.08 14.27
N SER A 302 -14.97 -13.31 13.28
CA SER A 302 -14.10 -13.78 12.19
C SER A 302 -12.64 -13.35 12.32
N LEU A 303 -12.35 -12.31 13.10
CA LEU A 303 -11.01 -11.75 13.19
C LEU A 303 -10.01 -12.76 13.76
N ARG A 304 -8.93 -13.02 13.00
CA ARG A 304 -7.85 -13.96 13.34
C ARG A 304 -6.55 -13.27 13.71
N LYS A 305 -6.25 -12.15 13.06
CA LYS A 305 -5.04 -11.36 13.28
C LYS A 305 -5.39 -9.92 13.57
N LEU A 306 -4.91 -9.43 14.72
CA LEU A 306 -5.07 -8.04 15.16
C LEU A 306 -3.69 -7.40 15.31
N HIS A 307 -3.45 -6.32 14.57
CA HIS A 307 -2.31 -5.44 14.79
C HIS A 307 -2.81 -4.12 15.38
N TRP A 308 -2.35 -3.81 16.58
CA TRP A 308 -2.77 -2.65 17.34
C TRP A 308 -1.54 -1.86 17.76
N ASP A 309 -1.30 -0.73 17.10
CA ASP A 309 -0.12 0.09 17.33
C ASP A 309 -0.53 1.55 17.53
N ILE A 310 -0.66 1.94 18.80
CA ILE A 310 -0.93 3.32 19.19
C ILE A 310 0.38 3.93 19.66
N THR A 311 0.92 4.87 18.90
CA THR A 311 2.28 5.36 19.10
C THR A 311 2.40 6.56 20.03
N SER A 312 1.28 7.09 20.57
CA SER A 312 1.35 8.13 21.60
C SER A 312 2.19 7.63 22.78
N SER A 313 3.21 8.41 23.13
CA SER A 313 4.14 8.12 24.23
C SER A 313 3.45 8.37 25.57
N GLU A 314 2.45 7.55 25.90
CA GLU A 314 1.83 7.53 27.20
C GLU A 314 2.59 6.55 28.10
N ALA A 315 2.90 6.97 29.32
CA ALA A 315 3.56 6.13 30.32
C ALA A 315 2.68 4.97 30.81
N SER A 316 1.38 5.00 30.49
CA SER A 316 0.37 4.03 30.89
C SER A 316 -0.50 3.64 29.69
N ALA A 317 -1.15 2.49 29.76
CA ALA A 317 -2.05 2.04 28.70
C ALA A 317 -3.29 2.94 28.62
N SER A 318 -3.70 3.23 27.38
CA SER A 318 -4.88 4.03 27.12
C SER A 318 -6.18 3.30 27.54
N ARG A 319 -7.26 4.06 27.70
CA ARG A 319 -8.59 3.48 27.97
C ARG A 319 -9.05 2.53 26.86
N SER A 320 -8.67 2.78 25.60
CA SER A 320 -9.01 1.89 24.48
C SER A 320 -8.26 0.56 24.55
N ASN A 321 -6.98 0.56 24.97
CA ASN A 321 -6.24 -0.67 25.23
C ASN A 321 -6.95 -1.52 26.29
N SER A 322 -7.39 -0.88 27.38
CA SER A 322 -8.16 -1.55 28.44
C SER A 322 -9.49 -2.13 27.94
N ILE A 323 -10.25 -1.37 27.14
CA ILE A 323 -11.54 -1.83 26.59
C ILE A 323 -11.34 -3.01 25.63
N LEU A 324 -10.37 -2.91 24.71
CA LEU A 324 -10.06 -3.97 23.77
C LEU A 324 -9.62 -5.25 24.50
N THR A 325 -8.72 -5.12 25.48
CA THR A 325 -8.26 -6.25 26.31
C THR A 325 -9.42 -6.93 27.02
N ARG A 326 -10.28 -6.15 27.70
CA ARG A 326 -11.49 -6.70 28.37
C ARG A 326 -12.46 -7.35 27.40
N SER A 327 -12.63 -6.81 26.20
CA SER A 327 -13.42 -7.43 25.14
C SER A 327 -12.85 -8.78 24.70
N ILE A 328 -11.52 -8.91 24.59
CA ILE A 328 -10.86 -10.18 24.27
C ILE A 328 -11.06 -11.19 25.42
N THR A 329 -10.84 -10.77 26.67
CA THR A 329 -11.08 -11.62 27.86
C THR A 329 -12.53 -12.09 27.98
N ALA A 330 -13.49 -11.24 27.58
CA ALA A 330 -14.91 -11.56 27.53
C ALA A 330 -15.32 -12.41 26.31
N ASN A 331 -14.36 -13.05 25.62
CA ASN A 331 -14.58 -13.88 24.44
C ASN A 331 -15.24 -13.14 23.25
N GLY A 332 -15.01 -11.82 23.13
CA GLY A 332 -15.50 -11.02 22.00
C GLY A 332 -14.79 -11.31 20.68
N PHE A 333 -13.65 -12.00 20.71
CA PHE A 333 -12.86 -12.35 19.52
C PHE A 333 -12.52 -13.86 19.50
N PRO A 334 -13.51 -14.75 19.34
CA PRO A 334 -13.32 -16.20 19.47
C PRO A 334 -12.36 -16.79 18.42
N SER A 335 -12.25 -16.15 17.25
CA SER A 335 -11.36 -16.58 16.16
C SER A 335 -9.96 -16.00 16.26
N LEU A 336 -9.66 -15.13 17.22
CA LEU A 336 -8.37 -14.46 17.32
C LEU A 336 -7.26 -15.48 17.63
N ARG A 337 -6.15 -15.38 16.90
CA ARG A 337 -4.98 -16.26 17.02
C ARG A 337 -3.68 -15.48 17.18
N VAL A 338 -3.59 -14.31 16.56
CA VAL A 338 -2.39 -13.49 16.56
C VAL A 338 -2.77 -12.07 16.97
N ILE A 339 -2.14 -11.58 18.03
CA ILE A 339 -2.15 -10.17 18.41
C ILE A 339 -0.75 -9.62 18.32
N ARG A 340 -0.60 -8.47 17.67
CA ARG A 340 0.65 -7.69 17.63
C ARG A 340 0.35 -6.33 18.23
N ALA A 341 0.91 -6.05 19.40
CA ALA A 341 0.81 -4.77 20.07
C ALA A 341 2.22 -4.30 20.48
N PRO A 342 2.97 -3.64 19.59
CA PRO A 342 4.35 -3.23 19.87
C PRO A 342 4.45 -2.23 21.03
N ASN A 343 3.44 -1.37 21.18
CA ASN A 343 3.39 -0.35 22.21
C ASN A 343 2.34 -0.71 23.28
N ASP A 344 2.77 -1.52 24.26
CA ASP A 344 1.94 -2.05 25.35
C ASP A 344 2.59 -1.74 26.72
N PRO A 345 2.56 -0.48 27.19
CA PRO A 345 3.33 -0.04 28.36
C PRO A 345 2.97 -0.79 29.65
N ASP A 346 1.71 -1.20 29.80
CA ASP A 346 1.23 -1.93 30.99
C ASP A 346 1.21 -3.46 30.77
N GLY A 347 1.64 -3.95 29.61
CA GLY A 347 1.64 -5.39 29.29
C GLY A 347 0.22 -6.01 29.21
N LEU A 348 -0.82 -5.21 28.92
CA LEU A 348 -2.21 -5.68 28.90
C LEU A 348 -2.44 -6.73 27.82
N PHE A 349 -1.87 -6.52 26.63
CA PHE A 349 -1.99 -7.46 25.52
C PHE A 349 -1.03 -8.64 25.68
N GLN A 350 0.16 -8.39 26.22
CA GLN A 350 1.10 -9.46 26.57
C GLN A 350 0.48 -10.45 27.57
N ALA A 351 -0.28 -9.96 28.55
CA ALA A 351 -0.97 -10.78 29.54
C ALA A 351 -2.08 -11.68 28.95
N LEU A 352 -2.60 -11.35 27.76
CA LEU A 352 -3.57 -12.21 27.05
C LEU A 352 -2.91 -13.39 26.34
N CYS A 353 -1.61 -13.29 26.04
CA CYS A 353 -0.89 -14.29 25.27
C CYS A 353 -0.48 -15.46 26.16
N LYS A 354 -0.50 -16.68 25.61
CA LYS A 354 0.15 -17.81 26.26
C LYS A 354 1.66 -17.56 26.28
N PRO A 355 2.39 -17.87 27.37
CA PRO A 355 3.84 -17.83 27.36
C PRO A 355 4.35 -18.78 26.26
N GLU A 356 5.06 -18.26 25.27
CA GLU A 356 5.85 -19.11 24.37
C GLU A 356 7.18 -19.43 25.07
N GLU A 357 7.55 -20.71 25.13
CA GLU A 357 8.82 -21.15 25.74
C GLU A 357 10.06 -20.58 25.03
N ARG A 358 9.91 -20.02 23.82
CA ARG A 358 11.00 -19.47 23.02
C ARG A 358 10.52 -18.33 22.12
N ILE A 359 10.99 -17.12 22.43
CA ILE A 359 10.85 -15.96 21.54
C ILE A 359 12.11 -15.94 20.67
N GLU A 360 12.01 -16.31 19.40
CA GLU A 360 13.11 -16.05 18.45
C GLU A 360 13.05 -14.59 18.02
N LEU A 361 13.95 -13.78 18.56
CA LEU A 361 14.16 -12.42 18.09
C LEU A 361 14.88 -12.46 16.74
N ALA A 362 14.69 -11.43 15.91
CA ALA A 362 15.40 -11.32 14.63
C ALA A 362 16.93 -11.35 14.81
N SER A 363 17.43 -10.87 15.96
CA SER A 363 18.83 -10.96 16.39
C SER A 363 19.31 -12.37 16.71
N ASP A 364 18.42 -13.30 17.04
CA ASP A 364 18.79 -14.67 17.42
C ASP A 364 19.15 -15.52 16.20
N ARG A 365 18.65 -15.13 15.01
CA ARG A 365 19.05 -15.75 13.74
C ARG A 365 20.52 -15.51 13.42
N ASP A 366 21.02 -14.30 13.70
CA ASP A 366 22.41 -13.92 13.38
C ASP A 366 23.43 -14.60 14.31
N GLN A 367 23.05 -15.00 15.52
CA GLN A 367 23.93 -15.73 16.43
C GLN A 367 24.02 -17.23 16.10
N SER A 368 22.99 -17.79 15.47
CA SER A 368 22.96 -19.21 15.09
C SER A 368 23.96 -19.58 13.99
N GLU A 369 24.31 -18.62 13.11
CA GLU A 369 25.31 -18.81 12.06
C GLU A 369 26.76 -18.60 12.55
N ILE A 370 26.97 -17.85 13.64
CA ILE A 370 28.31 -17.63 14.22
C ILE A 370 28.73 -18.83 15.09
N GLY A 371 27.79 -19.50 15.75
CA GLY A 371 28.06 -20.68 16.59
C GLY A 371 28.45 -21.96 15.83
N GLN A 372 28.12 -22.08 14.54
CA GLN A 372 28.49 -23.25 13.72
C GLN A 372 29.83 -23.12 12.99
N ARG A 373 30.46 -21.93 12.97
CA ARG A 373 31.80 -21.73 12.38
C ARG A 373 32.96 -21.84 13.38
N GLY A 374 32.67 -21.98 14.68
CA GLY A 374 33.69 -22.05 15.74
C GLY A 374 34.09 -23.46 16.21
N ALA A 375 33.49 -24.53 15.66
CA ALA A 375 33.64 -25.89 16.20
C ALA A 375 34.52 -26.84 15.36
N THR A 376 35.23 -26.36 14.32
CA THR A 376 36.05 -27.22 13.45
C THR A 376 37.56 -26.98 13.48
N ASP A 377 38.09 -26.05 14.28
CA ASP A 377 39.54 -25.81 14.40
C ASP A 377 40.04 -25.94 15.84
N ALA A 378 40.12 -27.17 16.35
CA ALA A 378 40.90 -27.49 17.55
C ALA A 378 41.24 -28.98 17.66
N HIS A 379 42.05 -29.52 16.74
CA HIS A 379 42.86 -30.72 17.00
C HIS A 379 44.09 -30.76 16.08
N HIS A 380 45.15 -30.07 16.49
CA HIS A 380 46.54 -30.43 16.18
C HIS A 380 47.46 -29.82 17.24
N ALA A 381 47.76 -30.61 18.25
CA ALA A 381 48.98 -30.59 19.06
C ALA A 381 49.09 -31.95 19.75
#